data_AF-A0A2N9LUR0-F1
#
_entry.id   AF-A0A2N9LUR0-F1
#
_cell.length_a   1.000
_cell.length_b   1.000
_cell.length_c   1.000
_cell.angle_alpha   90.00
_cell.angle_beta   90.00
_cell.angle_gamma   90.00
#
_symmetry.space_group_name_H-M   'P 1'
#
loop_
_entity.id
_entity.type
_entity.pdbx_description
1 polymer ?
#
loop_
_entity_poly.entity_id
_entity_poly.type
_entity_poly.pdbx_seq_one_letter_code
_entity_poly.pdbx_strand_id
1 'polypeptide(L)'
;MTLADLRRLSIKRQLKIRFRLHNGMECVITEHGIAQVPELKGIPDFNLEQELVSAGQFLLEPVVITDKKNAPKSRSVGREELSRLAATGPAAGHDDHDDE
;
A
#
# COMPACT_ATOMS: atom_id res chain seq x y z
N MET A 1 9.15 -8.11 -2.13
CA MET A 1 7.71 -8.05 -2.49
C MET A 1 7.53 -7.83 -3.98
N THR A 2 6.40 -8.29 -4.53
CA THR A 2 5.96 -8.14 -5.93
C THR A 2 4.65 -7.35 -5.98
N LEU A 3 4.17 -7.00 -7.18
CA LEU A 3 2.84 -6.38 -7.28
C LEU A 3 1.74 -7.31 -6.77
N ALA A 4 1.85 -8.62 -7.02
CA ALA A 4 0.88 -9.60 -6.54
C ALA A 4 0.76 -9.62 -5.01
N ASP A 5 1.88 -9.41 -4.33
CA ASP A 5 1.97 -9.32 -2.87
C ASP A 5 1.23 -8.07 -2.34
N LEU A 6 1.44 -6.91 -2.98
CA LEU A 6 0.71 -5.68 -2.68
C LEU A 6 -0.79 -5.81 -2.92
N ARG A 7 -1.20 -6.39 -4.05
CA ARG A 7 -2.61 -6.63 -4.36
C ARG A 7 -3.28 -7.49 -3.30
N ARG A 8 -2.61 -8.58 -2.89
CA ARG A 8 -3.10 -9.46 -1.82
C ARG A 8 -3.20 -8.70 -0.49
N LEU A 9 -2.21 -7.89 -0.14
CA LEU A 9 -2.21 -7.08 1.07
C LEU A 9 -3.37 -6.08 1.09
N SER A 10 -3.58 -5.34 0.00
CA SER A 10 -4.66 -4.36 -0.15
C SER A 10 -6.04 -4.98 0.04
N ILE A 11 -6.29 -6.13 -0.60
CA ILE A 11 -7.57 -6.85 -0.47
C ILE A 11 -7.75 -7.37 0.96
N LYS A 12 -6.71 -8.00 1.51
CA LYS A 12 -6.80 -8.63 2.85
C LYS A 12 -6.99 -7.62 3.96
N ARG A 13 -6.34 -6.46 3.89
CA ARG A 13 -6.38 -5.43 4.93
C ARG A 13 -7.28 -4.24 4.58
N GLN A 14 -8.03 -4.32 3.47
CA GLN A 14 -8.93 -3.27 3.00
C GLN A 14 -8.25 -1.88 3.00
N LEU A 15 -7.08 -1.82 2.35
CA LEU A 15 -6.25 -0.62 2.29
C LEU A 15 -5.85 -0.29 0.85
N LYS A 16 -5.67 1.00 0.59
CA LYS A 16 -5.04 1.53 -0.61
C LYS A 16 -3.56 1.71 -0.36
N ILE A 17 -2.74 1.33 -1.34
CA ILE A 17 -1.29 1.48 -1.28
C ILE A 17 -0.88 2.46 -2.36
N ARG A 18 -0.29 3.59 -2.00
CA ARG A 18 0.26 4.54 -2.98
C ARG A 18 1.77 4.52 -2.96
N PHE A 19 2.38 4.63 -4.13
CA PHE A 19 3.82 4.82 -4.27
C PHE A 19 4.15 5.60 -5.53
N ARG A 20 5.27 6.29 -5.53
CA ARG A 20 5.78 7.00 -6.70
C ARG A 20 6.62 6.08 -7.57
N LEU A 21 6.40 6.18 -8.87
CA LEU A 21 7.17 5.55 -9.93
C LEU A 21 8.42 6.39 -10.23
N HIS A 22 9.41 5.85 -10.95
CA HIS A 22 10.64 6.59 -11.25
C HIS A 22 10.36 7.83 -12.11
N ASN A 23 9.32 7.75 -12.93
CA ASN A 23 8.94 8.78 -13.89
C ASN A 23 8.18 9.94 -13.23
N GLY A 24 8.04 9.92 -11.90
CA GLY A 24 7.34 10.93 -11.11
C GLY A 24 5.85 10.70 -10.97
N MET A 25 5.26 9.73 -11.66
CA MET A 25 3.84 9.41 -11.57
C MET A 25 3.52 8.65 -10.27
N GLU A 26 2.27 8.72 -9.84
CA GLU A 26 1.77 7.93 -8.71
C GLU A 26 1.05 6.65 -9.16
N CYS A 27 1.43 5.52 -8.56
CA CYS A 27 0.64 4.29 -8.63
C CYS A 27 -0.13 4.08 -7.33
N VAL A 28 -1.41 3.72 -7.48
CA VAL A 28 -2.34 3.42 -6.41
C VAL A 28 -2.86 1.99 -6.59
N ILE A 29 -2.57 1.12 -5.62
CA ILE A 29 -3.23 -0.18 -5.49
C ILE A 29 -4.50 0.04 -4.67
N THR A 30 -5.67 -0.21 -5.26
CA THR A 30 -6.95 -0.04 -4.59
C THR A 30 -7.25 -1.17 -3.59
N GLU A 31 -8.29 -1.02 -2.78
CA GLU A 31 -8.74 -2.08 -1.85
C GLU A 31 -9.19 -3.36 -2.57
N HIS A 32 -9.49 -3.27 -3.86
CA HIS A 32 -9.81 -4.40 -4.71
C HIS A 32 -8.55 -5.08 -5.29
N GLY A 33 -7.35 -4.61 -4.95
CA GLY A 33 -6.09 -5.11 -5.50
C GLY A 33 -5.89 -4.71 -6.96
N ILE A 34 -6.50 -3.60 -7.41
CA ILE A 34 -6.33 -3.08 -8.76
C ILE A 34 -5.21 -2.04 -8.72
N ALA A 35 -4.20 -2.22 -9.56
CA ALA A 35 -3.15 -1.21 -9.73
C ALA A 35 -3.63 -0.16 -10.73
N GLN A 36 -3.68 1.09 -10.30
CA GLN A 36 -4.08 2.24 -11.10
C GLN A 36 -2.94 3.26 -11.13
N VAL A 37 -2.75 3.92 -12.26
CA VAL A 37 -1.85 5.07 -12.40
C VAL A 37 -2.71 6.20 -12.95
N PRO A 38 -3.27 7.09 -12.10
CA PRO A 38 -4.28 8.07 -12.54
C PRO A 38 -3.77 9.02 -13.62
N GLU A 39 -2.47 9.29 -13.62
CA GLU A 39 -1.80 10.17 -14.58
C GLU A 39 -1.55 9.50 -15.95
N LEU A 40 -1.82 8.19 -16.04
CA LEU A 40 -1.60 7.41 -17.25
C LEU A 40 -2.74 7.65 -18.25
N LYS A 41 -2.43 8.39 -19.32
CA LYS A 41 -3.38 8.74 -20.39
C LYS A 41 -3.35 7.79 -21.59
N GLY A 42 -2.52 6.75 -21.56
CA GLY A 42 -2.31 5.83 -22.68
C GLY A 42 -1.63 4.54 -22.26
N ILE A 43 -1.23 3.71 -23.24
CA ILE A 43 -0.51 2.48 -22.97
C ILE A 43 0.85 2.86 -22.35
N PRO A 44 1.20 2.33 -21.17
CA PRO A 44 2.49 2.61 -20.55
C PRO A 44 3.59 1.90 -21.34
N ASP A 45 4.70 2.60 -21.59
CA ASP A 45 5.93 2.00 -22.13
C ASP A 45 6.83 1.42 -21.01
N PHE A 46 6.35 1.43 -19.76
CA PHE A 46 7.10 0.99 -18.59
C PHE A 46 6.49 -0.26 -17.95
N ASN A 47 7.32 -1.04 -17.26
CA ASN A 47 6.88 -2.21 -16.52
C ASN A 47 6.66 -1.85 -15.05
N LEU A 48 5.41 -1.94 -14.59
CA LEU A 48 5.04 -1.57 -13.22
C LEU A 48 5.76 -2.38 -12.14
N GLU A 49 6.17 -3.63 -12.40
CA GLU A 49 7.00 -4.38 -11.45
C GLU A 49 8.42 -3.85 -11.36
N GLN A 50 9.00 -3.38 -12.47
CA GLN A 50 10.31 -2.72 -12.45
C GLN A 50 10.23 -1.38 -11.72
N GLU A 51 9.17 -0.61 -11.94
CA GLU A 51 8.94 0.63 -11.20
C GLU A 51 8.83 0.40 -9.70
N LEU A 52 8.12 -0.66 -9.29
CA LEU A 52 7.99 -1.05 -7.89
C LEU A 52 9.35 -1.34 -7.25
N VAL A 53 10.34 -1.85 -8.00
CA VAL A 53 11.69 -2.08 -7.46
C VAL A 53 12.38 -0.77 -7.09
N SER A 54 12.09 0.32 -7.80
CA SER A 54 12.66 1.64 -7.54
C SER A 54 11.91 2.42 -6.45
N ALA A 55 10.68 2.00 -6.13
CA ALA A 55 9.88 2.63 -5.09
C ALA A 55 10.44 2.36 -3.68
N GLY A 56 10.85 3.44 -2.99
CA GLY A 56 11.40 3.36 -1.64
C GLY A 56 10.37 3.58 -0.51
N GLN A 57 9.28 4.29 -0.80
CA GLN A 57 8.26 4.67 0.18
C GLN A 57 6.86 4.38 -0.34
N PHE A 58 6.01 3.92 0.57
CA PHE A 58 4.64 3.52 0.30
C PHE A 58 3.70 4.13 1.34
N LEU A 59 2.62 4.75 0.88
CA LEU A 59 1.56 5.24 1.75
C LEU A 59 0.45 4.19 1.84
N LEU A 60 0.15 3.75 3.06
CA LEU A 60 -0.97 2.84 3.34
C LEU A 60 -2.15 3.65 3.85
N GLU A 61 -3.25 3.66 3.09
CA GLU A 61 -4.48 4.36 3.42
C GLU A 61 -5.60 3.36 3.66
N PRO A 62 -6.14 3.23 4.88
CA PRO A 62 -7.26 2.32 5.15
C PRO A 62 -8.57 2.85 4.53
N VAL A 63 -9.39 1.94 4.01
CA VAL A 63 -10.63 2.28 3.31
C VAL A 63 -11.86 2.26 4.21
N VAL A 64 -11.83 1.45 5.26
CA VAL A 64 -12.95 1.29 6.19
C VAL A 64 -12.68 2.06 7.47
N ILE A 65 -13.46 3.12 7.71
CA ILE A 65 -13.53 3.84 8.98
C ILE A 65 -14.79 3.36 9.70
N THR A 66 -14.73 2.19 10.34
CA THR A 66 -15.87 1.67 11.13
C THR A 66 -15.98 2.33 12.50
N ASP A 67 -14.89 2.88 13.04
CA ASP A 67 -14.89 3.54 14.36
C ASP A 67 -14.27 4.95 14.29
N LYS A 68 -15.11 5.98 14.38
CA LYS A 68 -14.70 7.40 14.38
C LYS A 68 -13.76 7.77 15.53
N LYS A 69 -13.64 6.93 16.57
CA LYS A 69 -12.73 7.15 17.71
C LYS A 69 -11.32 6.56 17.50
N ASN A 70 -11.15 5.59 16.60
CA ASN A 70 -9.86 4.92 16.40
C ASN A 70 -9.62 4.56 14.91
N ALA A 71 -9.90 5.53 14.03
CA ALA A 71 -9.66 5.35 12.61
C ALA A 71 -8.15 5.14 12.36
N PRO A 72 -7.74 4.00 11.76
CA PRO A 72 -6.34 3.79 11.43
C PRO A 72 -5.87 4.95 10.53
N LYS A 73 -4.79 5.62 10.95
CA LYS A 73 -4.25 6.76 10.20
C LYS A 73 -3.49 6.25 8.99
N SER A 74 -3.54 7.01 7.90
CA SER A 74 -2.66 6.78 6.77
C SER A 74 -1.21 6.79 7.24
N ARG A 75 -0.43 5.76 6.92
CA ARG A 75 0.97 5.65 7.36
C ARG A 75 1.91 5.38 6.21
N SER A 76 3.05 6.06 6.21
CA SER A 76 4.12 5.82 5.26
C SER A 76 5.03 4.72 5.78
N VAL A 77 5.31 3.72 4.95
CA VAL A 77 6.19 2.59 5.27
C VAL A 77 7.25 2.42 4.19
N GLY A 78 8.40 1.89 4.58
CA GLY A 78 9.47 1.52 3.66
C GLY A 78 9.23 0.15 3.01
N ARG A 79 10.11 -0.18 2.06
CA ARG A 79 10.05 -1.45 1.30
C ARG A 79 10.09 -2.70 2.20
N GLU A 80 10.99 -2.70 3.17
CA GLU A 80 11.19 -3.84 4.07
C GLU A 80 9.97 -4.07 4.96
N GLU A 81 9.44 -3.00 5.55
CA GLU A 81 8.23 -3.06 6.38
C GLU A 81 7.02 -3.52 5.56
N LEU A 82 6.83 -2.98 4.36
CA LEU A 82 5.72 -3.40 3.50
C LEU A 82 5.82 -4.88 3.12
N SER A 83 7.04 -5.35 2.85
CA SER A 83 7.29 -6.77 2.58
C SER A 83 6.97 -7.64 3.79
N ARG A 84 7.28 -7.18 5.02
CA ARG A 84 6.90 -7.86 6.25
C ARG A 84 5.38 -7.89 6.44
N LEU A 85 4.69 -6.78 6.20
CA LEU A 85 3.22 -6.69 6.31
C LEU A 85 2.49 -7.61 5.34
N ALA A 86 3.08 -7.84 4.17
CA ALA A 86 2.52 -8.73 3.16
C ALA A 86 2.86 -10.21 3.41
N ALA A 87 4.04 -10.48 3.99
CA ALA A 87 4.41 -11.82 4.46
C ALA A 87 3.65 -12.25 5.73
N THR A 88 3.31 -11.29 6.61
CA THR A 88 2.55 -11.55 7.83
C THR A 88 1.04 -11.59 7.53
N GLY A 89 0.46 -12.80 7.67
CA GLY A 89 -0.99 -12.99 7.83
C GLY A 89 -1.52 -12.24 9.07
N PRO A 90 -2.85 -12.30 9.30
CA PRO A 90 -3.70 -11.17 9.68
C PRO A 90 -3.08 -10.20 10.69
N ALA A 91 -3.33 -8.91 10.47
CA ALA A 91 -2.99 -7.83 11.40
C ALA A 91 -3.53 -8.16 12.79
N ALA A 92 -2.69 -8.69 13.68
CA ALA A 92 -2.92 -8.55 15.11
C ALA A 92 -2.92 -7.05 15.37
N GLY A 93 -3.97 -6.58 16.06
CA GLY A 93 -4.11 -5.20 16.48
C GLY A 93 -2.78 -4.70 17.06
N HIS A 94 -2.28 -3.62 16.48
CA HIS A 94 -1.22 -2.84 17.07
C HIS A 94 -1.84 -2.17 18.29
N ASP A 95 -1.80 -2.88 19.42
CA ASP A 95 -2.03 -2.35 20.75
C ASP A 95 -0.83 -1.47 21.08
N ASP A 96 -0.85 -0.23 20.58
CA ASP A 96 -0.07 0.86 21.15
C ASP A 96 -0.88 1.36 22.34
N HIS A 97 -0.68 0.74 23.49
CA HIS A 97 -0.92 1.41 24.76
C HIS A 97 0.36 1.35 25.57
N ASP A 98 1.26 2.27 25.21
CA ASP A 98 2.23 2.87 26.12
C ASP A 98 1.43 3.74 27.10
N ASP A 99 1.29 3.32 28.37
CA ASP A 99 1.50 4.16 29.57
C ASP A 99 1.27 3.33 30.86
N GLU A 100 2.33 3.29 31.68
CA GLU A 100 2.42 2.96 33.14
C GLU A 100 2.34 1.50 33.64
#